data_AF-A0A1U7ZBJ1-F1
#
_entry.id   AF-A0A1U7ZBJ1-F1
#
_cell.length_a   1.000
_cell.length_b   1.000
_cell.length_c   1.000
_cell.angle_alpha   90.00
_cell.angle_beta   90.00
_cell.angle_gamma   90.00
#
_symmetry.space_group_name_H-M   'P 1'
#
loop_
_entity.id
_entity.type
_entity.pdbx_description
1 polymer ?
#
loop_
_entity_poly.entity_id
_entity_poly.type
_entity_poly.pdbx_seq_one_letter_code
_entity_poly.pdbx_strand_id
1 'polypeptide(L)'
;MAGCAVQGGCPSDYIAVAVSVIAVILLLARSTLPFLVHKIPRTKSSDFWILIIQVVASFNLLFSMVMGINFLKIKKRHWWQSCYIWAVWLEGPLGFGLLLSCRIVQAFQLYHIFVKRRLPPMKSYILLPLILSPWIVGASFIHMKKPLNPRCHLRGQWVIPVVCLHALYIAALAVATWSVQHIKFQFNEFKDLLQGIIVSATSIGVWIVAYIMNEIHENTEWLQVVSRFLLLVMASIFVHAFFSLSISRPLLSQMSLRRREKREFETMGMALRIPDSGLLLQRRATPEIDHNDPLDRLLLNKRFRQSFMAFADSCLAGESVHFYEEVHELGKIPVDDTVRRVYMARHIIENYIVAGGAMEVNISHRSRQEILGTLDLAHPDLFNNAVNELLQLMKVNLGKDYWSSTFFMKYKEELQSQADGHELMERVIGWDISQLSSIHGVDDPFGQEPPSKGSVTF
;
A
#
# COMPACT_ATOMS: atom_id res chain seq x y z
N MET A 1 51.50 -21.18 -8.95
CA MET A 1 50.70 -20.93 -7.73
C MET A 1 49.41 -20.28 -8.18
N ALA A 2 48.24 -20.86 -7.91
CA ALA A 2 46.97 -20.24 -8.34
C ALA A 2 46.74 -18.94 -7.55
N GLY A 3 46.63 -17.81 -8.25
CA GLY A 3 46.38 -16.51 -7.65
C GLY A 3 44.99 -16.38 -7.01
N CYS A 4 44.76 -15.30 -6.25
CA CYS A 4 43.47 -15.03 -5.62
C CYS A 4 42.32 -14.91 -6.65
N ALA A 5 42.64 -14.62 -7.92
CA ALA A 5 41.68 -14.60 -9.01
C ALA A 5 40.94 -15.94 -9.21
N VAL A 6 41.63 -17.08 -9.02
CA VAL A 6 41.04 -18.41 -9.21
C VAL A 6 40.52 -19.00 -7.90
N GLN A 7 41.22 -18.76 -6.79
CA GLN A 7 40.88 -19.35 -5.49
C GLN A 7 39.91 -18.51 -4.64
N GLY A 8 39.68 -17.24 -5.01
CA GLY A 8 38.97 -16.29 -4.17
C GLY A 8 39.82 -15.68 -3.07
N GLY A 9 39.24 -14.70 -2.36
CA GLY A 9 39.88 -14.01 -1.25
C GLY A 9 40.80 -12.88 -1.69
N CYS A 10 40.53 -12.24 -2.83
CA CYS A 10 41.17 -10.97 -3.17
C CYS A 10 40.63 -9.85 -2.25
N PRO A 11 41.37 -8.74 -2.02
CA PRO A 11 40.88 -7.62 -1.21
C PRO A 11 39.51 -7.07 -1.66
N SER A 12 39.27 -7.03 -2.98
CA SER A 12 37.98 -6.66 -3.57
C SER A 12 36.84 -7.61 -3.19
N ASP A 13 37.13 -8.91 -3.04
CA ASP A 13 36.13 -9.92 -2.67
C ASP A 13 35.61 -9.65 -1.26
N TYR A 14 36.51 -9.32 -0.33
CA TYR A 14 36.13 -8.95 1.04
C TYR A 14 35.33 -7.65 1.10
N ILE A 15 35.67 -6.66 0.27
CA ILE A 15 34.89 -5.42 0.16
C ILE A 15 33.49 -5.71 -0.36
N ALA A 16 33.36 -6.52 -1.42
CA ALA A 16 32.06 -6.88 -1.98
C ALA A 16 31.20 -7.68 -0.97
N VAL A 17 31.81 -8.61 -0.23
CA VAL A 17 31.13 -9.34 0.85
C VAL A 17 30.69 -8.38 1.96
N ALA A 18 31.53 -7.42 2.36
CA ALA A 18 31.16 -6.42 3.36
C ALA A 18 29.96 -5.56 2.88
N VAL A 19 29.96 -5.12 1.63
CA VAL A 19 28.81 -4.42 1.01
C VAL A 19 27.55 -5.28 1.06
N SER A 20 27.66 -6.57 0.71
CA SER A 20 26.53 -7.50 0.76
C SER A 20 26.02 -7.72 2.19
N VAL A 21 26.90 -7.79 3.19
CA VAL A 21 26.51 -7.94 4.60
C VAL A 21 25.81 -6.68 5.09
N ILE A 22 26.35 -5.50 4.79
CA ILE A 22 25.70 -4.21 5.09
C ILE A 22 24.32 -4.17 4.43
N ALA A 23 24.21 -4.63 3.17
CA ALA A 23 22.94 -4.66 2.47
C ALA A 23 21.90 -5.54 3.19
N VAL A 24 22.28 -6.75 3.60
CA VAL A 24 21.42 -7.63 4.41
C VAL A 24 21.01 -6.98 5.73
N ILE A 25 21.94 -6.35 6.45
CA ILE A 25 21.64 -5.65 7.71
C ILE A 25 20.61 -4.53 7.46
N LEU A 26 20.80 -3.72 6.41
CA LEU A 26 19.88 -2.64 6.06
C LEU A 26 18.50 -3.17 5.65
N LEU A 27 18.42 -4.29 4.94
CA LEU A 27 17.15 -4.94 4.61
C LEU A 27 16.42 -5.40 5.87
N LEU A 28 17.12 -6.10 6.76
CA LEU A 28 16.55 -6.60 8.01
C LEU A 28 16.10 -5.44 8.90
N ALA A 29 16.94 -4.42 9.07
CA ALA A 29 16.60 -3.22 9.83
C ALA A 29 15.34 -2.55 9.25
N ARG A 30 15.28 -2.32 7.94
CA ARG A 30 14.10 -1.71 7.30
C ARG A 30 12.85 -2.60 7.37
N SER A 31 12.99 -3.93 7.33
CA SER A 31 11.86 -4.85 7.45
C SER A 31 11.28 -4.92 8.88
N THR A 32 12.14 -4.79 9.90
CA THR A 32 11.78 -4.97 11.31
C THR A 32 11.40 -3.68 12.03
N LEU A 33 11.98 -2.54 11.62
CA LEU A 33 11.72 -1.22 12.19
C LEU A 33 10.23 -0.85 12.25
N PRO A 34 9.41 -1.14 11.21
CA PRO A 34 7.96 -1.08 11.29
C PRO A 34 7.33 -1.72 12.53
N PHE A 35 7.69 -2.97 12.82
CA PHE A 35 7.09 -3.78 13.88
C PHE A 35 7.57 -3.35 15.26
N LEU A 36 8.84 -2.99 15.37
CA LEU A 36 9.45 -2.56 16.63
C LEU A 36 8.94 -1.18 17.07
N VAL A 37 8.79 -0.24 16.14
CA VAL A 37 8.47 1.16 16.50
C VAL A 37 6.96 1.41 16.58
N HIS A 38 6.15 0.76 15.75
CA HIS A 38 4.73 1.14 15.60
C HIS A 38 3.74 0.22 16.32
N LYS A 39 4.21 -0.81 17.05
CA LYS A 39 3.38 -1.84 17.73
C LYS A 39 2.15 -2.23 16.90
N ILE A 40 2.38 -2.51 15.62
CA ILE A 40 1.29 -2.72 14.67
C ILE A 40 0.62 -4.05 15.02
N PRO A 41 -0.71 -4.09 15.24
CA PRO A 41 -1.41 -5.35 15.36
C PRO A 41 -1.14 -6.14 14.08
N ARG A 42 -0.68 -7.39 14.22
CA ARG A 42 -0.37 -8.28 13.10
C ARG A 42 -1.63 -8.44 12.25
N THR A 43 -1.78 -7.62 11.21
CA THR A 43 -2.85 -7.80 10.24
C THR A 43 -2.53 -9.10 9.51
N LYS A 44 -3.44 -10.08 9.57
CA LYS A 44 -3.33 -11.35 8.83
C LYS A 44 -3.53 -11.14 7.32
N SER A 45 -3.16 -9.98 6.78
CA SER A 45 -3.37 -9.69 5.36
C SER A 45 -2.42 -10.53 4.52
N SER A 46 -2.91 -10.98 3.36
CA SER A 46 -2.18 -11.80 2.40
C SER A 46 -0.90 -11.14 1.87
N ASP A 47 -0.80 -9.82 2.01
CA ASP A 47 0.26 -9.01 1.40
C ASP A 47 1.51 -8.97 2.28
N PHE A 48 1.36 -9.18 3.60
CA PHE A 48 2.48 -9.29 4.53
C PHE A 48 3.38 -10.50 4.23
N TRP A 49 2.78 -11.61 3.80
CA TRP A 49 3.52 -12.83 3.44
C TRP A 49 4.45 -12.63 2.25
N ILE A 50 4.04 -11.85 1.25
CA ILE A 50 4.87 -11.57 0.06
C ILE A 50 6.15 -10.82 0.48
N LEU A 51 6.04 -9.88 1.42
CA LEU A 51 7.20 -9.12 1.91
C LEU A 51 8.21 -10.04 2.63
N ILE A 52 7.75 -10.93 3.49
CA ILE A 52 8.62 -11.90 4.19
C ILE A 52 9.34 -12.77 3.15
N ILE A 53 8.60 -13.31 2.19
CA ILE A 53 9.15 -14.16 1.13
C ILE A 53 10.22 -13.41 0.33
N GLN A 54 10.01 -12.13 0.03
CA GLN A 54 11.00 -11.30 -0.67
C GLN A 54 12.26 -11.04 0.15
N VAL A 55 12.16 -10.85 1.47
CA VAL A 55 13.35 -10.74 2.35
C VAL A 55 14.14 -12.03 2.35
N VAL A 56 13.46 -13.18 2.46
CA VAL A 56 14.10 -14.50 2.39
C VAL A 56 14.77 -14.72 1.04
N ALA A 57 14.07 -14.38 -0.07
CA ALA A 57 14.61 -14.50 -1.42
C ALA A 57 15.84 -13.61 -1.65
N SER A 58 15.80 -12.39 -1.12
CA SER A 58 16.90 -11.42 -1.15
C SER A 58 18.13 -11.95 -0.42
N PHE A 59 17.94 -12.50 0.78
CA PHE A 59 19.01 -13.13 1.54
C PHE A 59 19.59 -14.32 0.79
N ASN A 60 18.74 -15.20 0.26
CA ASN A 60 19.16 -16.38 -0.50
C ASN A 60 20.00 -16.00 -1.73
N LEU A 61 19.60 -14.97 -2.48
CA LEU A 61 20.32 -14.52 -3.67
C LEU A 61 21.72 -13.99 -3.34
N LEU A 62 21.84 -13.13 -2.33
CA LEU A 62 23.14 -12.59 -1.93
C LEU A 62 24.04 -13.69 -1.35
N PHE A 63 23.47 -14.54 -0.50
CA PHE A 63 24.21 -15.63 0.11
C PHE A 63 24.65 -16.68 -0.93
N SER A 64 23.81 -16.97 -1.92
CA SER A 64 24.15 -17.89 -3.00
C SER A 64 25.27 -17.36 -3.88
N MET A 65 25.31 -16.06 -4.16
CA MET A 65 26.41 -15.46 -4.92
C MET A 65 27.74 -15.53 -4.15
N VAL A 66 27.73 -15.22 -2.85
CA VAL A 66 28.95 -15.32 -2.01
C VAL A 66 29.49 -16.75 -1.99
N MET A 67 28.59 -17.74 -1.85
CA MET A 67 28.97 -19.16 -1.76
C MET A 67 29.28 -19.79 -3.12
N GLY A 68 28.59 -19.38 -4.19
CA GLY A 68 28.69 -19.98 -5.53
C GLY A 68 29.85 -19.46 -6.39
N ILE A 69 30.29 -18.22 -6.15
CA ILE A 69 31.29 -17.52 -7.00
C ILE A 69 32.71 -17.56 -6.37
N ASN A 70 32.93 -18.41 -5.36
CA ASN A 70 34.19 -18.57 -4.62
C ASN A 70 34.75 -17.24 -4.08
N PHE A 71 33.92 -16.42 -3.41
CA PHE A 71 34.42 -15.20 -2.74
C PHE A 71 35.28 -15.52 -1.51
N LEU A 72 34.92 -16.58 -0.78
CA LEU A 72 35.59 -16.99 0.46
C LEU A 72 36.42 -18.25 0.24
N LYS A 73 37.67 -18.23 0.72
CA LYS A 73 38.59 -19.38 0.69
C LYS A 73 38.21 -20.42 1.76
N ILE A 74 37.10 -21.11 1.57
CA ILE A 74 36.62 -22.14 2.50
C ILE A 74 37.24 -23.50 2.14
N LYS A 75 37.96 -24.13 3.07
CA LYS A 75 38.48 -25.49 2.89
C LYS A 75 37.32 -26.48 2.74
N LYS A 76 37.33 -27.21 1.63
CA LYS A 76 36.23 -28.07 1.17
C LYS A 76 35.99 -29.29 2.08
N ARG A 77 34.97 -29.27 2.95
CA ARG A 77 34.35 -30.49 3.51
C ARG A 77 32.80 -30.46 3.51
N HIS A 78 32.24 -31.44 2.79
CA HIS A 78 30.88 -32.00 2.66
C HIS A 78 29.60 -31.15 2.84
N TRP A 79 28.71 -31.28 1.84
CA TRP A 79 27.37 -30.68 1.65
C TRP A 79 27.29 -29.19 1.29
N TRP A 80 28.03 -28.31 1.97
CA TRP A 80 28.06 -26.86 1.68
C TRP A 80 28.74 -26.47 0.35
N GLN A 81 29.16 -27.44 -0.45
CA GLN A 81 29.96 -27.27 -1.69
C GLN A 81 29.24 -27.66 -2.98
N SER A 82 27.97 -28.05 -2.92
CA SER A 82 27.27 -28.38 -4.16
C SER A 82 27.02 -27.09 -4.95
N CYS A 83 27.75 -26.91 -6.05
CA CYS A 83 27.50 -25.85 -7.02
C CYS A 83 26.03 -25.80 -7.42
N TYR A 84 25.36 -26.95 -7.49
CA TYR A 84 23.94 -27.03 -7.83
C TYR A 84 23.04 -26.41 -6.75
N ILE A 85 23.34 -26.59 -5.47
CA ILE A 85 22.53 -26.01 -4.40
C ILE A 85 22.62 -24.48 -4.46
N TRP A 86 23.83 -23.93 -4.59
CA TRP A 86 24.04 -22.48 -4.58
C TRP A 86 23.67 -21.83 -5.92
N ALA A 87 24.27 -22.25 -7.03
CA ALA A 87 24.12 -21.60 -8.33
C ALA A 87 22.83 -21.97 -9.07
N VAL A 88 22.22 -23.13 -8.78
CA VAL A 88 21.00 -23.57 -9.48
C VAL A 88 19.76 -23.39 -8.63
N TRP A 89 19.76 -23.80 -7.35
CA TRP A 89 18.56 -23.72 -6.49
C TRP A 89 18.42 -22.41 -5.73
N LEU A 90 19.48 -21.92 -5.08
CA LEU A 90 19.40 -20.73 -4.25
C LEU A 90 19.47 -19.44 -5.07
N GLU A 91 20.34 -19.39 -6.09
CA GLU A 91 20.43 -18.22 -6.98
C GLU A 91 19.20 -18.12 -7.90
N GLY A 92 18.77 -19.24 -8.47
CA GLY A 92 17.64 -19.32 -9.40
C GLY A 92 16.27 -19.23 -8.71
N PRO A 93 15.58 -20.37 -8.47
CA PRO A 93 14.20 -20.37 -7.98
C PRO A 93 14.06 -19.69 -6.62
N LEU A 94 14.94 -19.93 -5.64
CA LEU A 94 14.77 -19.37 -4.28
C LEU A 94 15.32 -17.96 -4.10
N GLY A 95 15.99 -17.41 -5.12
CA GLY A 95 16.59 -16.08 -5.13
C GLY A 95 15.90 -15.21 -6.17
N PHE A 96 16.51 -15.08 -7.34
CA PHE A 96 16.06 -14.19 -8.40
C PHE A 96 14.64 -14.53 -8.89
N GLY A 97 14.37 -15.82 -9.14
CA GLY A 97 13.08 -16.31 -9.61
C GLY A 97 11.95 -16.00 -8.63
N LEU A 98 12.18 -16.19 -7.33
CA LEU A 98 11.21 -15.86 -6.28
C LEU A 98 10.96 -14.35 -6.20
N LEU A 99 12.00 -13.52 -6.24
CA LEU A 99 11.88 -12.06 -6.24
C LEU A 99 11.03 -11.54 -7.39
N LEU A 100 11.30 -12.02 -8.61
CA LEU A 100 10.58 -11.60 -9.81
C LEU A 100 9.16 -12.18 -9.85
N SER A 101 8.97 -13.43 -9.40
CA SER A 101 7.65 -14.04 -9.27
C SER A 101 6.75 -13.26 -8.30
N CYS A 102 7.28 -12.82 -7.15
CA CYS A 102 6.55 -11.95 -6.23
C CYS A 102 6.10 -10.65 -6.91
N ARG A 103 6.91 -10.07 -7.81
CA ARG A 103 6.53 -8.86 -8.56
C ARG A 103 5.44 -9.11 -9.58
N ILE A 104 5.51 -10.22 -10.30
CA ILE A 104 4.45 -10.59 -11.24
C ILE A 104 3.13 -10.79 -10.49
N VAL A 105 3.16 -11.44 -9.31
CA VAL A 105 1.96 -11.56 -8.45
C VAL A 105 1.41 -10.20 -8.05
N GLN A 106 2.26 -9.27 -7.60
CA GLN A 106 1.84 -7.91 -7.24
C GLN A 106 1.24 -7.15 -8.43
N ALA A 107 1.88 -7.22 -9.61
CA ALA A 107 1.38 -6.59 -10.83
C ALA A 107 0.03 -7.19 -11.26
N PHE A 108 -0.13 -8.52 -11.14
CA PHE A 108 -1.39 -9.21 -11.42
C PHE A 108 -2.52 -8.78 -10.47
N GLN A 109 -2.24 -8.66 -9.17
CA GLN A 109 -3.20 -8.15 -8.19
C GLN A 109 -3.62 -6.71 -8.51
N LEU A 110 -2.66 -5.84 -8.82
CA LEU A 110 -2.93 -4.44 -9.21
C LEU A 110 -3.79 -4.36 -10.47
N TYR A 111 -3.49 -5.18 -11.49
CA TYR A 111 -4.29 -5.26 -12.70
C TYR A 111 -5.75 -5.65 -12.40
N HIS A 112 -5.97 -6.69 -11.60
CA HIS A 112 -7.33 -7.11 -11.25
C HIS A 112 -8.09 -6.05 -10.45
N ILE A 113 -7.42 -5.42 -9.49
CA ILE A 113 -8.04 -4.43 -8.60
C ILE A 113 -8.37 -3.14 -9.34
N PHE A 114 -7.47 -2.61 -10.18
CA PHE A 114 -7.67 -1.29 -10.78
C PHE A 114 -8.19 -1.32 -12.22
N VAL A 115 -7.78 -2.30 -13.02
CA VAL A 115 -8.27 -2.42 -14.41
C VAL A 115 -9.57 -3.20 -14.45
N LYS A 116 -9.62 -4.36 -13.79
CA LYS A 116 -10.84 -5.18 -13.74
C LYS A 116 -11.78 -4.80 -12.60
N ARG A 117 -11.39 -3.87 -11.73
CA ARG A 117 -12.19 -3.38 -10.59
C ARG A 117 -12.75 -4.49 -9.72
N ARG A 118 -12.00 -5.58 -9.54
CA ARG A 118 -12.48 -6.74 -8.77
C ARG A 118 -11.38 -7.30 -7.89
N LEU A 119 -11.76 -8.00 -6.84
CA LEU A 119 -10.79 -8.72 -6.02
C LEU A 119 -10.09 -9.79 -6.88
N PRO A 120 -8.78 -10.05 -6.63
CA PRO A 120 -8.05 -11.04 -7.39
C PRO A 120 -8.68 -12.44 -7.17
N PRO A 121 -8.94 -13.20 -8.25
CA PRO A 121 -9.67 -14.47 -8.17
C PRO A 121 -8.85 -15.56 -7.45
N MET A 122 -7.52 -15.47 -7.52
CA MET A 122 -6.61 -16.38 -6.85
C MET A 122 -5.88 -15.67 -5.72
N LYS A 123 -5.78 -16.34 -4.58
CA LYS A 123 -4.98 -15.86 -3.46
C LYS A 123 -3.50 -15.90 -3.81
N SER A 124 -2.73 -14.96 -3.26
CA SER A 124 -1.29 -14.81 -3.54
C SER A 124 -0.47 -16.08 -3.23
N TYR A 125 -0.83 -16.81 -2.17
CA TYR A 125 -0.15 -18.05 -1.78
C TYR A 125 -0.38 -19.23 -2.74
N ILE A 126 -1.41 -19.17 -3.60
CA ILE A 126 -1.65 -20.17 -4.66
C ILE A 126 -0.97 -19.71 -5.96
N LEU A 127 -1.11 -18.43 -6.29
CA LEU A 127 -0.58 -17.86 -7.53
C LEU A 127 0.96 -17.84 -7.55
N LEU A 128 1.60 -17.57 -6.41
CA LEU A 128 3.06 -17.47 -6.34
C LEU A 128 3.76 -18.80 -6.68
N PRO A 129 3.43 -19.96 -6.07
CA PRO A 129 3.99 -21.24 -6.47
C PRO A 129 3.74 -21.59 -7.95
N LEU A 130 2.56 -21.25 -8.48
CA LEU A 130 2.24 -21.47 -9.89
C LEU A 130 3.21 -20.72 -10.80
N ILE A 131 3.43 -19.42 -10.53
CA ILE A 131 4.37 -18.59 -11.28
C ILE A 131 5.81 -19.03 -11.04
N LEU A 132 6.16 -19.59 -9.88
CA LEU A 132 7.51 -20.09 -9.60
C LEU A 132 7.81 -21.45 -10.26
N SER A 133 6.78 -22.21 -10.65
CA SER A 133 6.94 -23.58 -11.15
C SER A 133 7.90 -23.74 -12.34
N PRO A 134 7.97 -22.83 -13.35
CA PRO A 134 8.95 -22.94 -14.43
C PRO A 134 10.40 -22.89 -13.95
N TRP A 135 10.69 -22.11 -12.90
CA TRP A 135 12.02 -22.06 -12.29
C TRP A 135 12.38 -23.37 -11.60
N ILE A 136 11.43 -23.97 -10.87
CA ILE A 136 11.64 -25.24 -10.16
C ILE A 136 11.87 -26.38 -11.17
N VAL A 137 11.07 -26.42 -12.25
CA VAL A 137 11.21 -27.40 -13.32
C VAL A 137 12.56 -27.24 -14.03
N GLY A 138 12.94 -26.01 -14.37
CA GLY A 138 14.23 -25.69 -14.98
C GLY A 138 15.42 -26.10 -14.09
N ALA A 139 15.38 -25.74 -12.80
CA ALA A 139 16.39 -26.12 -11.82
C ALA A 139 16.51 -27.64 -11.66
N SER A 140 15.39 -28.35 -11.62
CA SER A 140 15.36 -29.81 -11.53
C SER A 140 16.00 -30.47 -12.76
N PHE A 141 15.70 -29.96 -13.96
CA PHE A 141 16.27 -30.48 -15.20
C PHE A 141 17.78 -30.25 -15.28
N ILE A 142 18.26 -29.05 -14.92
CA ILE A 142 19.70 -28.74 -14.83
C ILE A 142 20.37 -29.65 -13.80
N HIS A 143 19.76 -29.84 -12.63
CA HIS A 143 20.33 -30.71 -11.59
C HIS A 143 20.40 -32.18 -12.03
N MET A 144 19.41 -32.68 -12.76
CA MET A 144 19.40 -34.04 -13.29
C MET A 144 20.49 -34.25 -14.36
N LYS A 145 20.67 -33.28 -15.24
CA LYS A 145 21.63 -33.36 -16.37
C LYS A 145 23.07 -33.02 -15.97
N LYS A 146 23.25 -32.42 -14.80
CA LYS A 146 24.54 -32.05 -14.21
C LYS A 146 25.52 -31.34 -15.18
N PRO A 147 25.15 -30.20 -15.80
CA PRO A 147 26.00 -29.53 -16.78
C PRO A 147 27.03 -28.55 -16.19
N LEU A 148 27.13 -28.41 -14.86
CA LEU A 148 28.07 -27.45 -14.23
C LEU A 148 29.50 -28.02 -14.15
N ASN A 149 30.48 -27.18 -14.45
CA ASN A 149 31.91 -27.46 -14.30
C ASN A 149 32.35 -27.36 -12.81
N PRO A 150 33.53 -27.84 -12.36
CA PRO A 150 34.01 -27.72 -10.98
C PRO A 150 34.19 -26.28 -10.47
N ARG A 151 34.18 -25.29 -11.37
CA ARG A 151 34.13 -23.86 -11.04
C ARG A 151 32.70 -23.32 -10.85
N CYS A 152 31.69 -24.17 -10.87
CA CYS A 152 30.26 -23.85 -10.84
C CYS A 152 29.72 -23.06 -12.05
N HIS A 153 30.45 -23.02 -13.16
CA HIS A 153 30.00 -22.39 -14.41
C HIS A 153 29.12 -23.35 -15.24
N LEU A 154 28.01 -22.84 -15.77
CA LEU A 154 27.22 -23.53 -16.78
C LEU A 154 27.84 -23.33 -18.18
N ARG A 155 27.87 -24.40 -18.97
CA ARG A 155 28.27 -24.36 -20.39
C ARG A 155 27.28 -23.51 -21.20
N GLY A 156 27.73 -22.79 -22.21
CA GLY A 156 26.91 -21.86 -22.99
C GLY A 156 25.56 -22.41 -23.50
N GLN A 157 25.51 -23.68 -23.93
CA GLN A 157 24.28 -24.36 -24.36
C GLN A 157 23.18 -24.38 -23.28
N TRP A 158 23.55 -24.39 -22.01
CA TRP A 158 22.63 -24.36 -20.86
C TRP A 158 22.35 -22.95 -20.35
N VAL A 159 23.23 -22.00 -20.64
CA VAL A 159 23.04 -20.58 -20.27
C VAL A 159 21.96 -19.93 -21.12
N ILE A 160 21.90 -20.23 -22.42
CA ILE A 160 20.88 -19.69 -23.33
C ILE A 160 19.44 -19.89 -22.79
N PRO A 161 18.97 -21.12 -22.48
CA PRO A 161 17.61 -21.31 -21.97
C PRO A 161 17.37 -20.65 -20.61
N VAL A 162 18.39 -20.54 -19.76
CA VAL A 162 18.30 -19.82 -18.47
C VAL A 162 18.08 -18.33 -18.71
N VAL A 163 18.85 -17.72 -19.62
CA VAL A 163 18.69 -16.31 -19.99
C VAL A 163 17.33 -16.05 -20.65
N CYS A 164 16.86 -16.96 -21.51
CA CYS A 164 15.53 -16.87 -22.10
C CYS A 164 14.43 -16.89 -21.02
N LEU A 165 14.56 -17.75 -20.00
CA LEU A 165 13.61 -17.77 -18.87
C LEU A 165 13.60 -16.45 -18.11
N HIS A 166 14.78 -15.88 -17.80
CA HIS A 166 14.90 -14.58 -17.15
C HIS A 166 14.23 -13.46 -17.98
N ALA A 167 14.52 -13.42 -19.29
CA ALA A 167 13.95 -12.44 -20.21
C ALA A 167 12.42 -12.57 -20.32
N LEU A 168 11.89 -13.80 -20.35
CA LEU A 168 10.45 -14.06 -20.38
C LEU A 168 9.75 -13.50 -19.13
N TYR A 169 10.35 -13.64 -17.94
CA TYR A 169 9.76 -13.09 -16.72
C TYR A 169 9.80 -11.56 -16.69
N ILE A 170 10.88 -10.93 -17.16
CA ILE A 170 10.92 -9.46 -17.33
C ILE A 170 9.83 -9.03 -18.31
N ALA A 171 9.72 -9.71 -19.46
CA ALA A 171 8.71 -9.39 -20.47
C ALA A 171 7.29 -9.55 -19.90
N ALA A 172 7.02 -10.61 -19.15
CA ALA A 172 5.74 -10.81 -18.48
C ALA A 172 5.43 -9.67 -17.49
N LEU A 173 6.42 -9.24 -16.69
CA LEU A 173 6.28 -8.09 -15.80
C LEU A 173 6.05 -6.78 -16.58
N ALA A 174 6.73 -6.59 -17.70
CA ALA A 174 6.56 -5.43 -18.57
C ALA A 174 5.16 -5.37 -19.19
N VAL A 175 4.64 -6.50 -19.70
CA VAL A 175 3.28 -6.60 -20.24
C VAL A 175 2.24 -6.31 -19.14
N ALA A 176 2.42 -6.90 -17.95
CA ALA A 176 1.53 -6.63 -16.83
C ALA A 176 1.56 -5.15 -16.41
N THR A 177 2.74 -4.54 -16.37
CA THR A 177 2.90 -3.12 -16.02
C THR A 177 2.32 -2.20 -17.10
N TRP A 178 2.53 -2.53 -18.37
CA TRP A 178 1.94 -1.79 -19.50
C TRP A 178 0.41 -1.81 -19.44
N SER A 179 -0.18 -2.93 -19.05
CA SER A 179 -1.65 -3.06 -18.95
C SER A 179 -2.29 -2.09 -17.93
N VAL A 180 -1.51 -1.56 -16.99
CA VAL A 180 -1.98 -0.61 -15.97
C VAL A 180 -1.55 0.84 -16.22
N GLN A 181 -0.87 1.13 -17.34
CA GLN A 181 -0.27 2.45 -17.61
C GLN A 181 -1.27 3.61 -17.66
N HIS A 182 -2.51 3.33 -18.06
CA HIS A 182 -3.54 4.36 -18.26
C HIS A 182 -4.19 4.82 -16.94
N ILE A 183 -3.86 4.16 -15.82
CA ILE A 183 -4.42 4.46 -14.51
C ILE A 183 -3.57 5.53 -13.82
N LYS A 184 -4.19 6.65 -13.46
CA LYS A 184 -3.56 7.67 -12.62
C LYS A 184 -3.56 7.19 -11.16
N PHE A 185 -2.50 6.48 -10.79
CA PHE A 185 -2.31 5.99 -9.44
C PHE A 185 -1.96 7.11 -8.45
N GLN A 186 -2.50 7.03 -7.24
CA GLN A 186 -2.31 8.06 -6.22
C GLN A 186 -1.02 7.89 -5.40
N PHE A 187 -0.37 6.71 -5.43
CA PHE A 187 0.82 6.43 -4.61
C PHE A 187 2.01 5.87 -5.43
N ASN A 188 2.17 6.28 -6.69
CA ASN A 188 3.31 5.97 -7.56
C ASN A 188 3.60 4.48 -7.87
N GLU A 189 2.64 3.57 -7.76
CA GLU A 189 2.85 2.13 -7.97
C GLU A 189 3.35 1.79 -9.36
N PHE A 190 2.85 2.51 -10.36
CA PHE A 190 3.29 2.32 -11.73
C PHE A 190 4.79 2.64 -11.87
N LYS A 191 5.24 3.71 -11.22
CA LYS A 191 6.66 4.06 -11.17
C LYS A 191 7.47 2.98 -10.47
N ASP A 192 6.93 2.38 -9.41
CA ASP A 192 7.62 1.32 -8.68
C ASP A 192 7.76 0.04 -9.51
N LEU A 193 6.69 -0.37 -10.19
CA LEU A 193 6.72 -1.50 -11.13
C LEU A 193 7.71 -1.26 -12.27
N LEU A 194 7.71 -0.04 -12.84
CA LEU A 194 8.64 0.34 -13.90
C LEU A 194 10.09 0.33 -13.42
N GLN A 195 10.36 0.85 -12.22
CA GLN A 195 11.69 0.78 -11.61
C GLN A 195 12.11 -0.68 -11.37
N GLY A 196 11.18 -1.55 -10.96
CA GLY A 196 11.43 -2.98 -10.82
C GLY A 196 11.87 -3.63 -12.15
N ILE A 197 11.22 -3.29 -13.26
CA ILE A 197 11.60 -3.74 -14.61
C ILE A 197 12.99 -3.24 -14.98
N ILE A 198 13.26 -1.94 -14.82
CA ILE A 198 14.55 -1.31 -15.18
C ILE A 198 15.70 -1.94 -14.39
N VAL A 199 15.53 -2.12 -13.08
CA VAL A 199 16.55 -2.68 -12.20
C VAL A 199 16.78 -4.17 -12.53
N SER A 200 15.72 -4.94 -12.84
CA SER A 200 15.85 -6.34 -13.27
C SER A 200 16.57 -6.49 -14.60
N ALA A 201 16.18 -5.68 -15.60
CA ALA A 201 16.78 -5.69 -16.92
C ALA A 201 18.26 -5.30 -16.85
N THR A 202 18.59 -4.27 -16.07
CA THR A 202 19.98 -3.85 -15.84
C THR A 202 20.78 -4.96 -15.14
N SER A 203 20.22 -5.61 -14.11
CA SER A 203 20.90 -6.67 -13.38
C SER A 203 21.22 -7.88 -14.27
N ILE A 204 20.26 -8.32 -15.10
CA ILE A 204 20.48 -9.40 -16.07
C ILE A 204 21.46 -8.97 -17.17
N GLY A 205 21.37 -7.73 -17.65
CA GLY A 205 22.32 -7.19 -18.61
C GLY A 205 23.76 -7.22 -18.11
N VAL A 206 24.00 -6.76 -16.88
CA VAL A 206 25.32 -6.84 -16.23
C VAL A 206 25.77 -8.28 -16.07
N TRP A 207 24.87 -9.20 -15.70
CA TRP A 207 25.19 -10.62 -15.58
C TRP A 207 25.62 -11.24 -16.92
N ILE A 208 24.90 -10.94 -18.01
CA ILE A 208 25.24 -11.42 -19.36
C ILE A 208 26.60 -10.87 -19.80
N VAL A 209 26.85 -9.57 -19.62
CA VAL A 209 28.14 -8.95 -19.96
C VAL A 209 29.27 -9.57 -19.16
N ALA A 210 29.09 -9.76 -17.85
CA ALA A 210 30.04 -10.43 -16.98
C ALA A 210 30.32 -11.87 -17.43
N TYR A 211 29.29 -12.63 -17.82
CA TYR A 211 29.42 -13.99 -18.33
C TYR A 211 30.24 -14.02 -19.63
N ILE A 212 29.86 -13.21 -20.63
CA ILE A 212 30.54 -13.15 -21.93
C ILE A 212 32.01 -12.72 -21.77
N MET A 213 32.27 -11.71 -20.94
CA MET A 213 33.62 -11.23 -20.67
C MET A 213 34.51 -12.31 -20.06
N ASN A 214 33.99 -13.07 -19.10
CA ASN A 214 34.72 -14.17 -18.46
C ASN A 214 34.91 -15.37 -19.40
N GLU A 215 33.99 -15.62 -20.33
CA GLU A 215 34.11 -16.70 -21.31
C GLU A 215 35.14 -16.36 -22.40
N ILE A 216 35.15 -15.13 -22.92
CA ILE A 216 36.07 -14.72 -24.00
C ILE A 216 37.51 -14.55 -23.48
N HIS A 217 37.67 -14.03 -22.26
CA HIS A 217 38.98 -13.69 -21.70
C HIS A 217 39.34 -14.58 -20.50
N GLU A 218 39.21 -15.91 -20.65
CA GLU A 218 39.46 -16.87 -19.55
C GLU A 218 40.86 -16.73 -18.92
N ASN A 219 41.85 -16.24 -19.68
CA ASN A 219 43.23 -16.07 -19.23
C ASN A 219 43.50 -14.76 -18.46
N THR A 220 42.52 -13.86 -18.35
CA THR A 220 42.72 -12.52 -17.78
C THR A 220 42.23 -12.46 -16.34
N GLU A 221 43.15 -12.68 -15.40
CA GLU A 221 42.85 -12.80 -13.96
C GLU A 221 42.16 -11.56 -13.36
N TRP A 222 42.54 -10.33 -13.75
CA TRP A 222 41.95 -9.11 -13.23
C TRP A 222 40.48 -8.95 -13.64
N LEU A 223 40.13 -9.42 -14.84
CA LEU A 223 38.77 -9.34 -15.38
C LEU A 223 37.81 -10.21 -14.56
N GLN A 224 38.26 -11.40 -14.18
CA GLN A 224 37.51 -12.31 -13.33
C GLN A 224 37.27 -11.73 -11.93
N VAL A 225 38.24 -11.00 -11.37
CA VAL A 225 38.09 -10.32 -10.07
C VAL A 225 37.09 -9.17 -10.18
N VAL A 226 37.22 -8.31 -11.19
CA VAL A 226 36.31 -7.17 -11.42
C VAL A 226 34.89 -7.64 -11.70
N SER A 227 34.71 -8.66 -12.54
CA SER A 227 33.41 -9.23 -12.88
C SER A 227 32.69 -9.75 -11.63
N ARG A 228 33.36 -10.52 -10.78
CA ARG A 228 32.77 -11.03 -9.53
C ARG A 228 32.39 -9.89 -8.59
N PHE A 229 33.28 -8.92 -8.39
CA PHE A 229 33.00 -7.72 -7.58
C PHE A 229 31.73 -7.00 -8.06
N LEU A 230 31.64 -6.71 -9.37
CA LEU A 230 30.49 -6.04 -9.96
C LEU A 230 29.19 -6.83 -9.79
N LEU A 231 29.21 -8.15 -9.97
CA LEU A 231 28.03 -9.00 -9.80
C LEU A 231 27.44 -8.90 -8.39
N LEU A 232 28.27 -9.01 -7.34
CA LEU A 232 27.78 -8.98 -5.96
C LEU A 232 27.32 -7.59 -5.52
N VAL A 233 28.01 -6.53 -5.96
CA VAL A 233 27.59 -5.15 -5.71
C VAL A 233 26.26 -4.85 -6.42
N MET A 234 26.14 -5.24 -7.68
CA MET A 234 24.89 -5.05 -8.44
C MET A 234 23.74 -5.88 -7.88
N ALA A 235 24.00 -7.10 -7.40
CA ALA A 235 22.99 -7.90 -6.70
C ALA A 235 22.55 -7.24 -5.39
N SER A 236 23.48 -6.62 -4.64
CA SER A 236 23.17 -5.86 -3.42
C SER A 236 22.28 -4.66 -3.71
N ILE A 237 22.56 -3.92 -4.80
CA ILE A 237 21.72 -2.80 -5.28
C ILE A 237 20.36 -3.32 -5.74
N PHE A 238 20.33 -4.39 -6.53
CA PHE A 238 19.12 -5.03 -7.05
C PHE A 238 18.18 -5.42 -5.91
N VAL A 239 18.69 -6.13 -4.91
CA VAL A 239 17.94 -6.54 -3.73
C VAL A 239 17.40 -5.34 -2.95
N HIS A 240 18.20 -4.30 -2.75
CA HIS A 240 17.74 -3.10 -2.05
C HIS A 240 16.65 -2.36 -2.82
N ALA A 241 16.81 -2.18 -4.12
CA ALA A 241 15.79 -1.58 -4.97
C ALA A 241 14.51 -2.43 -4.92
N PHE A 242 14.61 -3.74 -5.09
CA PHE A 242 13.47 -4.65 -5.01
C PHE A 242 12.76 -4.61 -3.66
N PHE A 243 13.48 -4.48 -2.55
CA PHE A 243 12.86 -4.38 -1.25
C PHE A 243 12.22 -2.99 -1.02
N SER A 244 12.92 -1.91 -1.37
CA SER A 244 12.41 -0.53 -1.26
C SER A 244 11.14 -0.32 -2.08
N LEU A 245 11.07 -0.91 -3.28
CA LEU A 245 9.92 -0.86 -4.16
C LEU A 245 8.75 -1.76 -3.70
N SER A 246 8.98 -2.68 -2.76
CA SER A 246 7.94 -3.60 -2.24
C SER A 246 7.28 -3.07 -0.99
N ILE A 247 8.02 -2.27 -0.23
CA ILE A 247 7.50 -1.55 0.93
C ILE A 247 6.47 -0.49 0.52
N SER A 248 6.50 -0.02 -0.72
CA SER A 248 5.61 1.06 -1.17
C SER A 248 4.12 0.72 -1.08
N ARG A 249 3.71 -0.57 -0.96
CA ARG A 249 2.32 -0.97 -0.66
C ARG A 249 2.22 -2.37 -0.03
N PRO A 250 1.59 -2.58 1.14
CA PRO A 250 0.61 -1.76 1.87
C PRO A 250 1.06 -1.35 3.30
N LEU A 251 2.29 -1.67 3.69
CA LEU A 251 2.80 -1.34 5.02
C LEU A 251 3.08 0.15 5.15
N LEU A 252 3.56 0.80 4.08
CA LEU A 252 3.82 2.23 4.11
C LEU A 252 2.55 3.06 3.87
N SER A 253 1.48 2.56 3.23
CA SER A 253 0.19 3.27 3.23
C SER A 253 -0.48 3.21 4.61
N GLN A 254 -0.36 2.10 5.34
CA GLN A 254 -0.82 2.02 6.75
C GLN A 254 0.09 2.79 7.73
N MET A 255 1.38 2.95 7.43
CA MET A 255 2.34 3.65 8.31
C MET A 255 2.64 5.10 7.94
N SER A 256 2.49 5.54 6.68
CA SER A 256 2.72 6.93 6.27
C SER A 256 1.54 7.82 6.65
N LEU A 257 0.31 7.31 6.51
CA LEU A 257 -0.87 7.89 7.15
C LEU A 257 -0.63 8.05 8.65
N ARG A 258 0.02 7.05 9.28
CA ARG A 258 0.27 7.07 10.72
C ARG A 258 1.58 7.75 11.18
N ARG A 259 2.50 8.17 10.31
CA ARG A 259 3.78 8.76 10.79
C ARG A 259 4.37 9.90 9.97
N ARG A 260 4.21 9.95 8.65
CA ARG A 260 4.56 11.17 7.91
C ARG A 260 3.42 12.19 7.98
N GLU A 261 2.21 11.68 8.18
CA GLU A 261 0.95 12.43 8.32
C GLU A 261 0.27 12.18 9.67
N LYS A 262 0.97 11.70 10.71
CA LYS A 262 0.40 11.74 12.08
C LYS A 262 0.17 13.17 12.59
N ARG A 263 0.59 14.17 11.81
CA ARG A 263 0.21 15.57 11.96
C ARG A 263 -0.78 16.08 10.90
N GLU A 264 -1.12 15.30 9.86
CA GLU A 264 -1.90 15.80 8.72
C GLU A 264 -3.17 15.00 8.36
N PHE A 265 -3.26 13.65 8.51
CA PHE A 265 -4.49 12.92 8.12
C PHE A 265 -4.86 11.74 9.04
N GLU A 266 -6.10 11.75 9.55
CA GLU A 266 -6.63 10.81 10.55
C GLU A 266 -7.42 9.64 9.93
N THR A 267 -7.93 9.77 8.70
CA THR A 267 -8.79 8.77 8.01
C THR A 267 -8.35 8.49 6.56
N MET A 268 -8.79 7.36 5.98
CA MET A 268 -8.51 7.05 4.56
C MET A 268 -9.16 8.09 3.62
N GLY A 269 -10.30 8.66 4.00
CA GLY A 269 -10.93 9.75 3.26
C GLY A 269 -10.05 11.00 3.15
N MET A 270 -9.37 11.36 4.26
CA MET A 270 -8.39 12.43 4.28
C MET A 270 -7.18 12.13 3.38
N ALA A 271 -6.67 10.89 3.41
CA ALA A 271 -5.58 10.43 2.54
C ALA A 271 -5.91 10.57 1.05
N LEU A 272 -7.17 10.29 0.70
CA LEU A 272 -7.68 10.41 -0.66
C LEU A 272 -7.99 11.86 -1.07
N ARG A 273 -7.75 12.83 -0.19
CA ARG A 273 -8.12 14.25 -0.35
C ARG A 273 -9.62 14.40 -0.65
N ILE A 274 -10.45 13.63 0.04
CA ILE A 274 -11.89 13.87 0.04
C ILE A 274 -12.09 15.19 0.79
N PRO A 275 -12.71 16.21 0.18
CA PRO A 275 -12.95 17.47 0.86
C PRO A 275 -13.81 17.22 2.09
N ASP A 276 -13.32 17.65 3.26
CA ASP A 276 -14.12 17.72 4.46
C ASP A 276 -15.28 18.68 4.19
N SER A 277 -16.48 18.12 3.97
CA SER A 277 -17.71 18.90 3.86
C SER A 277 -17.99 19.70 5.15
N GLY A 278 -17.22 19.46 6.22
CA GLY A 278 -17.34 20.16 7.50
C GLY A 278 -16.78 21.59 7.54
N LEU A 279 -15.93 22.01 6.59
CA LEU A 279 -15.39 23.38 6.57
C LEU A 279 -16.22 24.36 5.71
N LEU A 280 -17.05 23.85 4.79
CA LEU A 280 -17.90 24.68 3.93
C LEU A 280 -19.40 24.60 4.27
N LEU A 281 -19.83 23.72 5.19
CA LEU A 281 -21.15 23.86 5.82
C LEU A 281 -21.08 24.85 6.99
N GLN A 282 -20.73 26.10 6.66
CA GLN A 282 -21.05 27.22 7.51
C GLN A 282 -22.59 27.30 7.62
N ARG A 283 -23.07 27.28 8.86
CA ARG A 283 -24.25 28.07 9.27
C ARG A 283 -25.57 27.66 8.59
N ARG A 284 -26.07 26.48 8.93
CA ARG A 284 -27.52 26.25 9.01
C ARG A 284 -27.82 25.68 10.38
N ALA A 285 -28.76 26.31 11.09
CA ALA A 285 -29.27 25.84 12.37
C ALA A 285 -29.50 24.32 12.28
N THR A 286 -28.78 23.56 13.09
CA THR A 286 -29.04 22.12 13.22
C THR A 286 -30.48 21.98 13.69
N PRO A 287 -31.38 21.37 12.90
CA PRO A 287 -32.75 21.17 13.34
C PRO A 287 -32.75 20.38 14.66
N GLU A 288 -33.67 20.73 15.55
CA GLU A 288 -33.91 20.02 16.80
C GLU A 288 -34.11 18.54 16.46
N ILE A 289 -33.28 17.67 17.06
CA ILE A 289 -33.29 16.24 16.75
C ILE A 289 -34.55 15.62 17.35
N ASP A 290 -35.46 15.19 16.48
CA ASP A 290 -36.62 14.40 16.87
C ASP A 290 -36.17 12.97 17.19
N HIS A 291 -36.55 12.46 18.35
CA HIS A 291 -36.26 11.08 18.76
C HIS A 291 -36.98 10.05 17.88
N ASN A 292 -38.01 10.48 17.14
CA ASN A 292 -38.73 9.63 16.20
C ASN A 292 -38.11 9.62 14.79
N ASP A 293 -37.10 10.46 14.52
CA ASP A 293 -36.40 10.43 13.24
C ASP A 293 -35.66 9.08 13.08
N PRO A 294 -35.64 8.53 11.86
CA PRO A 294 -35.01 7.24 11.64
C PRO A 294 -33.48 7.40 11.76
N LEU A 295 -32.83 6.37 12.33
CA LEU A 295 -31.41 6.42 12.73
C LEU A 295 -30.46 6.76 11.56
N ASP A 296 -30.78 6.32 10.35
CA ASP A 296 -30.07 6.65 9.12
C ASP A 296 -30.03 8.16 8.85
N ARG A 297 -31.13 8.88 9.10
CA ARG A 297 -31.19 10.35 8.97
C ARG A 297 -30.36 11.04 10.04
N LEU A 298 -30.37 10.52 11.27
CA LEU A 298 -29.62 11.08 12.39
C LEU A 298 -28.10 10.92 12.21
N LEU A 299 -27.67 9.77 11.69
CA LEU A 299 -26.25 9.49 11.43
C LEU A 299 -25.64 10.36 10.32
N LEU A 300 -26.45 11.04 9.49
CA LEU A 300 -25.95 12.06 8.55
C LEU A 300 -25.38 13.28 9.28
N ASN A 301 -25.89 13.60 10.48
CA ASN A 301 -25.35 14.69 11.29
C ASN A 301 -24.02 14.26 11.89
N LYS A 302 -22.92 14.89 11.45
CA LYS A 302 -21.55 14.57 11.88
C LYS A 302 -21.38 14.55 13.40
N ARG A 303 -22.00 15.49 14.12
CA ARG A 303 -21.86 15.57 15.58
C ARG A 303 -22.64 14.49 16.31
N PHE A 304 -23.87 14.23 15.85
CA PHE A 304 -24.66 13.12 16.38
C PHE A 304 -23.91 11.80 16.16
N ARG A 305 -23.40 11.58 14.95
CA ARG A 305 -22.62 10.39 14.60
C ARG A 305 -21.38 10.23 15.48
N GLN A 306 -20.63 11.30 15.76
CA GLN A 306 -19.47 11.26 16.65
C GLN A 306 -19.85 10.91 18.10
N SER A 307 -20.93 11.48 18.63
CA SER A 307 -21.43 11.12 19.97
C SER A 307 -21.91 9.66 20.02
N PHE A 308 -22.67 9.23 19.01
CA PHE A 308 -23.15 7.86 18.88
C PHE A 308 -22.02 6.85 18.73
N MET A 309 -20.97 7.19 17.97
CA MET A 309 -19.77 6.38 17.81
C MET A 309 -19.02 6.22 19.14
N ALA A 310 -18.82 7.30 19.90
CA ALA A 310 -18.18 7.23 21.21
C ALA A 310 -18.95 6.35 22.20
N PHE A 311 -20.29 6.40 22.15
CA PHE A 311 -21.15 5.48 22.90
C PHE A 311 -20.98 4.03 22.43
N ALA A 312 -21.06 3.78 21.13
CA ALA A 312 -20.94 2.43 20.57
C ALA A 312 -19.56 1.81 20.87
N ASP A 313 -18.48 2.60 20.81
CA ASP A 313 -17.14 2.18 21.22
C ASP A 313 -17.09 1.81 22.71
N SER A 314 -17.78 2.57 23.58
CA SER A 314 -17.89 2.24 25.00
C SER A 314 -18.63 0.92 25.27
N CYS A 315 -19.53 0.53 24.36
CA CYS A 315 -20.26 -0.73 24.39
C CYS A 315 -19.54 -1.88 23.66
N LEU A 316 -18.33 -1.66 23.14
CA LEU A 316 -17.59 -2.63 22.31
C LEU A 316 -18.35 -3.07 21.04
N ALA A 317 -19.20 -2.18 20.50
CA ALA A 317 -20.00 -2.40 19.29
C ALA A 317 -19.79 -1.28 18.25
N GLY A 318 -18.67 -0.57 18.36
CA GLY A 318 -18.33 0.58 17.54
C GLY A 318 -18.07 0.25 16.07
N GLU A 319 -17.72 -0.99 15.74
CA GLU A 319 -17.38 -1.43 14.39
C GLU A 319 -18.48 -1.12 13.37
N SER A 320 -19.75 -1.18 13.78
CA SER A 320 -20.90 -0.88 12.93
C SER A 320 -20.98 0.60 12.56
N VAL A 321 -20.65 1.50 13.51
CA VAL A 321 -20.68 2.95 13.30
C VAL A 321 -19.46 3.42 12.51
N HIS A 322 -18.28 2.86 12.79
CA HIS A 322 -17.05 3.10 12.03
C HIS A 322 -17.20 2.65 10.57
N PHE A 323 -17.79 1.48 10.34
CA PHE A 323 -18.11 1.01 8.98
C PHE A 323 -19.07 1.95 8.26
N TYR A 324 -20.15 2.39 8.93
CA TYR A 324 -21.10 3.33 8.34
C TYR A 324 -20.42 4.64 7.93
N GLU A 325 -19.54 5.19 8.78
CA GLU A 325 -18.80 6.41 8.46
C GLU A 325 -17.89 6.24 7.24
N GLU A 326 -17.09 5.16 7.17
CA GLU A 326 -16.20 4.92 6.02
C GLU A 326 -16.98 4.70 4.71
N VAL A 327 -18.12 3.99 4.75
CA VAL A 327 -19.01 3.84 3.58
C VAL A 327 -19.65 5.19 3.19
N HIS A 328 -20.00 6.02 4.17
CA HIS A 328 -20.50 7.37 3.92
C HIS A 328 -19.43 8.25 3.26
N GLU A 329 -18.17 8.19 3.72
CA GLU A 329 -17.04 8.88 3.08
C GLU A 329 -16.78 8.38 1.64
N LEU A 330 -16.89 7.07 1.39
CA LEU A 330 -16.87 6.50 0.04
C LEU A 330 -17.98 7.10 -0.85
N GLY A 331 -19.17 7.32 -0.29
CA GLY A 331 -20.30 7.95 -0.98
C GLY A 331 -20.03 9.38 -1.46
N LYS A 332 -19.13 10.11 -0.79
CA LYS A 332 -18.74 11.48 -1.19
C LYS A 332 -17.81 11.53 -2.40
N ILE A 333 -17.17 10.41 -2.75
CA ILE A 333 -16.26 10.34 -3.90
C ILE A 333 -17.10 10.30 -5.18
N PRO A 334 -16.87 11.21 -6.15
CA PRO A 334 -17.59 11.22 -7.43
C PRO A 334 -17.56 9.86 -8.12
N VAL A 335 -18.67 9.48 -8.76
CA VAL A 335 -18.81 8.19 -9.44
C VAL A 335 -17.76 8.03 -10.56
N ASP A 336 -17.37 9.13 -11.21
CA ASP A 336 -16.35 9.15 -12.26
C ASP A 336 -14.93 8.87 -11.72
N ASP A 337 -14.65 9.15 -10.44
CA ASP A 337 -13.35 8.88 -9.81
C ASP A 337 -13.26 7.43 -9.30
N THR A 338 -13.27 6.51 -10.27
CA THR A 338 -13.27 5.07 -10.01
C THR A 338 -12.02 4.59 -9.26
N VAL A 339 -10.88 5.27 -9.40
CA VAL A 339 -9.63 4.89 -8.76
C VAL A 339 -9.70 5.11 -7.25
N ARG A 340 -10.12 6.30 -6.81
CA ARG A 340 -10.29 6.59 -5.37
C ARG A 340 -11.36 5.74 -4.72
N ARG A 341 -12.46 5.47 -5.44
CA ARG A 341 -13.51 4.56 -4.98
C ARG A 341 -12.98 3.14 -4.74
N VAL A 342 -12.18 2.61 -5.67
CA VAL A 342 -11.55 1.29 -5.51
C VAL A 342 -10.61 1.25 -4.31
N TYR A 343 -9.82 2.31 -4.05
CA TYR A 343 -8.97 2.37 -2.86
C TYR A 343 -9.78 2.28 -1.57
N MET A 344 -10.82 3.10 -1.47
CA MET A 344 -11.67 3.17 -0.30
C MET A 344 -12.47 1.87 -0.11
N ALA A 345 -13.05 1.32 -1.18
CA ALA A 345 -13.75 0.03 -1.13
C ALA A 345 -12.82 -1.11 -0.67
N ARG A 346 -11.57 -1.15 -1.16
CA ARG A 346 -10.58 -2.14 -0.71
C ARG A 346 -10.26 -2.00 0.77
N HIS A 347 -10.06 -0.76 1.25
CA HIS A 347 -9.83 -0.47 2.66
C HIS A 347 -10.98 -0.97 3.54
N ILE A 348 -12.22 -0.66 3.15
CA ILE A 348 -13.43 -1.09 3.84
C ILE A 348 -13.53 -2.62 3.87
N ILE A 349 -13.27 -3.28 2.73
CA ILE A 349 -13.33 -4.75 2.64
C ILE A 349 -12.32 -5.41 3.57
N GLU A 350 -11.06 -4.95 3.56
CA GLU A 350 -9.99 -5.55 4.37
C GLU A 350 -10.20 -5.35 5.87
N ASN A 351 -10.75 -4.21 6.29
CA ASN A 351 -10.91 -3.87 7.70
C ASN A 351 -12.20 -4.42 8.33
N TYR A 352 -13.31 -4.39 7.58
CA TYR A 352 -14.64 -4.67 8.10
C TYR A 352 -15.29 -5.95 7.53
N ILE A 353 -15.02 -6.30 6.27
CA ILE A 353 -15.76 -7.38 5.57
C ILE A 353 -15.03 -8.73 5.61
N VAL A 354 -13.69 -8.75 5.59
CA VAL A 354 -12.92 -10.01 5.62
C VAL A 354 -12.93 -10.60 7.04
N ALA A 355 -13.12 -11.91 7.14
CA ALA A 355 -13.08 -12.62 8.42
C ALA A 355 -11.70 -12.46 9.10
N GLY A 356 -11.71 -12.06 10.37
CA GLY A 356 -10.50 -11.70 11.13
C GLY A 356 -9.93 -10.31 10.80
N GLY A 357 -10.73 -9.44 10.17
CA GLY A 357 -10.44 -8.01 10.03
C GLY A 357 -10.35 -7.30 11.38
N ALA A 358 -9.74 -6.11 11.41
CA ALA A 358 -9.52 -5.38 12.66
C ALA A 358 -10.82 -4.92 13.33
N MET A 359 -11.83 -4.60 12.53
CA MET A 359 -13.16 -4.16 12.96
C MET A 359 -14.21 -4.94 12.17
N GLU A 360 -14.07 -6.27 12.15
CA GLU A 360 -15.00 -7.13 11.40
C GLU A 360 -16.46 -6.88 11.83
N VAL A 361 -17.32 -6.55 10.88
CA VAL A 361 -18.73 -6.28 11.14
C VAL A 361 -19.58 -7.55 11.11
N ASN A 362 -20.59 -7.58 11.96
CA ASN A 362 -21.55 -8.68 12.03
C ASN A 362 -22.64 -8.56 10.95
N ILE A 363 -22.30 -8.96 9.73
CA ILE A 363 -23.22 -9.02 8.58
C ILE A 363 -23.48 -10.47 8.15
N SER A 364 -24.59 -10.67 7.45
CA SER A 364 -24.96 -11.97 6.90
C SER A 364 -23.91 -12.52 5.93
N HIS A 365 -23.78 -13.85 5.88
CA HIS A 365 -22.87 -14.51 4.94
C HIS A 365 -23.22 -14.15 3.48
N ARG A 366 -24.51 -13.95 3.17
CA ARG A 366 -24.97 -13.54 1.85
C ARG A 366 -24.42 -12.17 1.46
N SER A 367 -24.64 -11.14 2.29
CA SER A 367 -24.14 -9.79 2.04
C SER A 367 -22.61 -9.75 1.92
N ARG A 368 -21.93 -10.54 2.74
CA ARG A 368 -20.47 -10.71 2.64
C ARG A 368 -20.02 -11.30 1.30
N GLN A 369 -20.68 -12.37 0.82
CA GLN A 369 -20.36 -12.99 -0.47
C GLN A 369 -20.68 -12.07 -1.65
N GLU A 370 -21.77 -11.32 -1.59
CA GLU A 370 -22.12 -10.33 -2.62
C GLU A 370 -21.03 -9.26 -2.77
N ILE A 371 -20.48 -8.75 -1.64
CA ILE A 371 -19.37 -7.79 -1.66
C ILE A 371 -18.08 -8.43 -2.18
N LEU A 372 -17.72 -9.61 -1.67
CA LEU A 372 -16.45 -10.27 -2.04
C LEU A 372 -16.46 -10.83 -3.48
N GLY A 373 -17.63 -11.14 -4.01
CA GLY A 373 -17.85 -11.66 -5.37
C GLY A 373 -18.16 -10.58 -6.40
N THR A 374 -18.13 -9.30 -6.03
CA THR A 374 -18.50 -8.20 -6.95
C THR A 374 -17.65 -8.19 -8.21
N LEU A 375 -18.28 -7.82 -9.33
CA LEU A 375 -17.61 -7.58 -10.60
C LEU A 375 -17.06 -6.15 -10.71
N ASP A 376 -17.52 -5.23 -9.85
CA ASP A 376 -17.07 -3.83 -9.81
C ASP A 376 -16.98 -3.30 -8.37
N LEU A 377 -15.76 -3.03 -7.92
CA LEU A 377 -15.41 -2.42 -6.64
C LEU A 377 -15.69 -0.92 -6.61
N ALA A 378 -15.83 -0.27 -7.77
CA ALA A 378 -16.17 1.15 -7.84
C ALA A 378 -17.69 1.40 -7.77
N HIS A 379 -18.51 0.35 -7.76
CA HIS A 379 -19.97 0.47 -7.81
C HIS A 379 -20.50 1.31 -6.63
N PRO A 380 -21.42 2.27 -6.87
CA PRO A 380 -21.98 3.13 -5.81
C PRO A 380 -22.64 2.33 -4.69
N ASP A 381 -23.41 1.30 -5.06
CA ASP A 381 -24.24 0.53 -4.13
C ASP A 381 -23.56 -0.69 -3.52
N LEU A 382 -22.23 -0.83 -3.66
CA LEU A 382 -21.48 -2.03 -3.27
C LEU A 382 -21.76 -2.47 -1.82
N PHE A 383 -21.94 -1.52 -0.91
CA PHE A 383 -22.10 -1.78 0.52
C PHE A 383 -23.53 -1.59 1.05
N ASN A 384 -24.51 -1.23 0.19
CA ASN A 384 -25.84 -0.82 0.66
C ASN A 384 -26.56 -1.92 1.46
N ASN A 385 -26.47 -3.19 1.02
CA ASN A 385 -27.08 -4.31 1.73
C ASN A 385 -26.47 -4.48 3.13
N ALA A 386 -25.14 -4.40 3.24
CA ALA A 386 -24.43 -4.49 4.51
C ALA A 386 -24.75 -3.30 5.43
N VAL A 387 -24.82 -2.08 4.89
CA VAL A 387 -25.23 -0.89 5.65
C VAL A 387 -26.64 -1.04 6.19
N ASN A 388 -27.58 -1.53 5.38
CA ASN A 388 -28.97 -1.73 5.80
C ASN A 388 -29.08 -2.77 6.92
N GLU A 389 -28.36 -3.90 6.83
CA GLU A 389 -28.30 -4.89 7.90
C GLU A 389 -27.75 -4.30 9.21
N LEU A 390 -26.63 -3.56 9.12
CA LEU A 390 -26.01 -2.95 10.29
C LEU A 390 -26.85 -1.82 10.89
N LEU A 391 -27.54 -1.03 10.07
CA LEU A 391 -28.48 -0.02 10.56
C LEU A 391 -29.61 -0.64 11.40
N GLN A 392 -30.14 -1.79 10.96
CA GLN A 392 -31.13 -2.53 11.75
C GLN A 392 -30.52 -3.05 13.06
N LEU A 393 -29.31 -3.60 13.02
CA LEU A 393 -28.61 -4.08 14.22
C LEU A 393 -28.33 -2.94 15.21
N MET A 394 -27.83 -1.79 14.74
CA MET A 394 -27.61 -0.61 15.57
C MET A 394 -28.91 -0.09 16.18
N LYS A 395 -30.00 -0.05 15.40
CA LYS A 395 -31.30 0.38 15.89
C LYS A 395 -31.83 -0.52 17.00
N VAL A 396 -31.69 -1.84 16.85
CA VAL A 396 -32.18 -2.82 17.83
C VAL A 396 -31.29 -2.89 19.07
N ASN A 397 -29.97 -2.87 18.90
CA ASN A 397 -29.01 -3.16 19.99
C ASN A 397 -28.49 -1.92 20.70
N LEU A 398 -28.37 -0.78 20.02
CA LEU A 398 -27.74 0.43 20.56
C LEU A 398 -28.71 1.60 20.69
N GLY A 399 -29.72 1.67 19.81
CA GLY A 399 -30.60 2.82 19.68
C GLY A 399 -31.28 3.21 21.00
N LYS A 400 -31.92 2.26 21.68
CA LYS A 400 -32.64 2.54 22.94
C LYS A 400 -31.71 3.02 24.05
N ASP A 401 -30.56 2.36 24.18
CA ASP A 401 -29.63 2.61 25.29
C ASP A 401 -28.88 3.94 25.10
N TYR A 402 -28.62 4.33 23.84
CA TYR A 402 -28.00 5.61 23.52
C TYR A 402 -28.84 6.79 24.04
N TRP A 403 -30.16 6.78 23.85
CA TRP A 403 -31.04 7.86 24.30
C TRP A 403 -31.00 8.10 25.81
N SER A 404 -30.78 7.05 26.58
CA SER A 404 -30.61 7.11 28.05
C SER A 404 -29.16 7.31 28.49
N SER A 405 -28.21 7.33 27.57
CA SER A 405 -26.78 7.36 27.88
C SER A 405 -26.31 8.76 28.30
N THR A 406 -25.23 8.79 29.08
CA THR A 406 -24.51 10.04 29.40
C THR A 406 -23.95 10.73 28.16
N PHE A 407 -23.66 9.98 27.09
CA PHE A 407 -23.17 10.53 25.82
C PHE A 407 -24.22 11.36 25.10
N PHE A 408 -25.47 10.90 25.09
CA PHE A 408 -26.57 11.66 24.51
C PHE A 408 -26.91 12.90 25.35
N MET A 409 -26.92 12.77 26.68
CA MET A 409 -27.13 13.92 27.58
C MET A 409 -26.07 15.00 27.36
N LYS A 410 -24.80 14.60 27.28
CA LYS A 410 -23.68 15.50 26.98
C LYS A 410 -23.83 16.16 25.60
N TYR A 411 -24.19 15.38 24.59
CA TYR A 411 -24.43 15.92 23.24
C TYR A 411 -25.56 16.96 23.21
N LYS A 412 -26.64 16.73 23.97
CA LYS A 412 -27.74 17.69 24.12
C LYS A 412 -27.30 18.98 24.81
N GLU A 413 -26.50 18.86 25.87
CA GLU A 413 -25.93 20.01 26.61
C GLU A 413 -24.98 20.84 25.72
N GLU A 414 -24.16 20.18 24.90
CA GLU A 414 -23.28 20.83 23.91
C GLU A 414 -24.07 21.55 22.80
N LEU A 415 -25.21 21.01 22.38
CA LEU A 415 -26.12 21.67 21.44
C LEU A 415 -26.75 22.93 22.05
N GLN A 416 -27.22 22.84 23.30
CA GLN A 416 -27.88 23.94 24.00
C GLN A 416 -26.91 25.09 24.31
N SER A 417 -25.72 24.77 24.84
CA SER A 417 -24.69 25.78 25.12
C SER A 417 -24.21 26.52 23.87
N GLN A 418 -24.22 25.88 22.69
CA GLN A 418 -23.89 26.54 21.44
C GLN A 418 -25.03 27.39 20.87
N ALA A 419 -26.28 26.99 21.07
CA ALA A 419 -27.44 27.81 20.74
C ALA A 419 -27.45 29.09 21.59
N ASP A 420 -27.20 28.97 22.90
CA ASP A 420 -27.11 30.10 23.82
C ASP A 420 -25.92 31.02 23.49
N GLY A 421 -24.78 30.46 23.09
CA GLY A 421 -23.62 31.24 22.62
C GLY A 421 -23.88 31.98 21.31
N HIS A 422 -24.68 31.41 20.41
CA HIS A 422 -25.10 32.07 19.16
C HIS A 422 -26.11 33.18 19.44
N GLU A 423 -27.10 32.96 20.33
CA GLU A 423 -28.03 34.00 20.77
C GLU A 423 -27.31 35.14 21.50
N LEU A 424 -26.31 34.84 22.34
CA LEU A 424 -25.50 35.87 23.00
C LEU A 424 -24.71 36.69 21.98
N MET A 425 -24.09 36.06 20.98
CA MET A 425 -23.34 36.75 19.92
C MET A 425 -24.26 37.58 19.02
N GLU A 426 -25.44 37.07 18.69
CA GLU A 426 -26.46 37.77 17.90
C GLU A 426 -27.07 38.95 18.69
N ARG A 427 -27.23 38.81 20.01
CA ARG A 427 -27.66 39.88 20.91
C ARG A 427 -26.56 40.94 21.11
N VAL A 428 -25.29 40.58 21.13
CA VAL A 428 -24.15 41.52 21.17
C VAL A 428 -24.03 42.29 19.86
N ILE A 429 -24.15 41.62 18.71
CA ILE A 429 -24.13 42.27 17.38
C ILE A 429 -25.38 43.14 17.17
N GLY A 430 -26.55 42.72 17.69
CA GLY A 430 -27.78 43.52 17.67
C GLY A 430 -27.74 44.75 18.58
N TRP A 431 -26.97 44.72 19.66
CA TRP A 431 -26.75 45.87 20.56
C TRP A 431 -25.84 46.92 19.93
N ASP A 432 -24.81 46.49 19.18
CA ASP A 432 -23.90 47.40 18.47
C ASP A 432 -24.59 48.13 17.30
N ILE A 433 -25.56 47.50 16.63
CA ILE A 433 -26.30 48.13 15.51
C ILE A 433 -27.36 49.14 16.02
N SER A 434 -27.91 48.93 17.21
CA SER A 434 -28.92 49.82 17.80
C SER A 434 -28.37 51.04 18.54
N GLN A 435 -27.10 51.00 18.98
CA GLN A 435 -26.41 52.19 19.53
C GLN A 435 -25.81 53.12 18.45
N LEU A 436 -25.56 52.62 17.25
CA LEU A 436 -25.04 53.44 16.13
C LEU A 436 -26.13 54.18 15.34
N SER A 437 -27.41 53.85 15.53
CA SER A 437 -28.53 54.48 14.81
C SER A 437 -29.26 55.59 15.58
N SER A 438 -28.85 55.95 16.80
CA SER A 438 -29.49 57.02 17.60
C SER A 438 -28.69 58.33 17.71
N ILE A 439 -27.54 58.44 17.02
CA ILE A 439 -26.74 59.67 16.94
C ILE A 439 -26.50 60.01 15.47
N HIS A 440 -27.52 60.54 14.80
CA HIS A 440 -27.38 61.55 13.73
C HIS A 440 -28.75 62.14 13.40
N GLY A 441 -29.13 63.14 14.19
CA GLY A 441 -30.21 64.06 13.87
C GLY A 441 -29.66 65.48 13.81
N VAL A 442 -29.55 65.99 12.58
CA VAL A 442 -29.78 67.38 12.17
C VAL A 442 -28.78 68.44 12.68
N ASP A 443 -27.86 68.85 11.79
CA ASP A 443 -27.87 70.22 11.25
C ASP A 443 -27.02 70.30 9.97
N ASP A 444 -27.71 70.64 8.88
CA ASP A 444 -27.17 71.00 7.56
C ASP A 444 -27.00 72.53 7.52
N PRO A 445 -25.85 73.03 7.05
CA PRO A 445 -25.93 74.18 6.17
C PRO A 445 -24.91 74.02 5.05
N PHE A 446 -25.30 73.54 3.87
CA PHE A 446 -25.06 74.16 2.56
C PHE A 446 -25.64 73.23 1.49
N GLY A 447 -26.85 73.55 1.03
CA GLY A 447 -27.49 72.85 -0.08
C GLY A 447 -26.75 73.03 -1.40
N GLN A 448 -26.94 72.09 -2.31
CA GLN A 448 -27.74 72.30 -3.52
C GLN A 448 -27.89 70.99 -4.32
N GLU A 449 -29.09 70.86 -4.88
CA GLU A 449 -29.66 69.74 -5.63
C GLU A 449 -29.11 69.63 -7.09
N PRO A 450 -29.54 68.66 -7.92
CA PRO A 450 -28.72 67.82 -8.81
C PRO A 450 -28.72 68.29 -10.29
N PRO A 451 -28.21 67.51 -11.28
CA PRO A 451 -29.13 66.61 -12.00
C PRO A 451 -28.54 65.35 -12.70
N SER A 452 -29.36 64.29 -12.70
CA SER A 452 -29.83 63.44 -13.82
C SER A 452 -28.91 62.86 -14.93
N LYS A 453 -29.31 61.64 -15.34
CA LYS A 453 -29.08 60.89 -16.61
C LYS A 453 -27.71 60.20 -16.76
N GLY A 454 -27.60 58.95 -17.21
CA GLY A 454 -28.58 57.99 -17.73
C GLY A 454 -27.89 56.73 -18.29
N SER A 455 -28.71 55.72 -18.64
CA SER A 455 -28.56 54.70 -19.71
C SER A 455 -27.23 53.93 -19.86
N VAL A 456 -27.16 52.60 -19.63
CA VAL A 456 -27.58 51.44 -20.48
C VAL A 456 -26.47 50.93 -21.43
N THR A 457 -26.24 49.59 -21.38
CA THR A 457 -25.56 48.65 -22.34
C THR A 457 -24.07 48.85 -22.62
N PHE A 458 -23.24 47.81 -22.77
CA PHE A 458 -23.43 46.44 -23.28
C PHE A 458 -22.93 45.34 -22.33
#